data_AF-A0A6A1Q9B3-F1
#
_entry.id   AF-A0A6A1Q9B3-F1
#
_cell.length_a   1.000
_cell.length_b   1.000
_cell.length_c   1.000
_cell.angle_alpha   90.00
_cell.angle_beta   90.00
_cell.angle_gamma   90.00
#
_symmetry.space_group_name_H-M   'P 1'
#
loop_
_entity.id
_entity.type
_entity.pdbx_description
1 polymer ?
#
loop_
_entity_poly.entity_id
_entity_poly.type
_entity_poly.pdbx_seq_one_letter_code
_entity_poly.pdbx_strand_id
1 'polypeptide(L)'
;MGQIFCVFYALLGISLTIIFLKFVSNAILRPLSGFEKYLQNMEMKERQIRTYTLLFFLVTGLSIFILLPPLLFMHTEGWTYKEGLYFAFISLSTIGFGDYV
;
A
#
# COMPACT_ATOMS: atom_id res chain seq x y z
N MET A 1 6.02 32.54 17.28
CA MET A 1 5.57 31.37 18.06
C MET A 1 5.22 30.17 17.16
N GLY A 2 4.28 30.27 16.21
CA GLY A 2 3.87 29.12 15.36
C GLY A 2 4.99 28.43 14.55
N GLN A 3 6.00 29.18 14.08
CA GLN A 3 7.14 28.60 13.35
C GLN A 3 7.98 27.66 14.21
N ILE A 4 8.24 28.03 15.47
CA ILE A 4 9.02 27.21 16.40
C ILE A 4 8.26 25.92 16.74
N PHE A 5 6.95 26.00 16.98
CA PHE A 5 6.10 24.81 17.18
C PHE A 5 6.10 23.87 15.96
N CYS A 6 6.09 24.42 14.74
CA CYS A 6 6.13 23.62 13.51
C CYS A 6 7.44 22.84 13.37
N VAL A 7 8.59 23.45 13.71
CA VAL A 7 9.90 22.77 13.67
C VAL A 7 9.95 21.60 14.66
N PHE A 8 9.47 21.79 15.89
CA PHE A 8 9.40 20.69 16.88
C PHE A 8 8.47 19.57 16.45
N TYR A 9 7.29 19.90 15.93
CA TYR A 9 6.34 18.91 15.43
C TYR A 9 6.92 18.12 14.25
N ALA A 10 7.59 18.80 13.30
CA ALA A 10 8.23 18.15 12.17
C ALA A 10 9.35 17.20 12.61
N LEU A 11 10.20 17.58 13.56
CA LEU A 11 11.28 16.72 14.08
C LEU A 11 10.75 15.43 14.71
N LEU A 12 9.71 15.54 15.56
CA LEU A 12 9.06 14.39 16.16
C LEU A 12 8.33 13.54 15.11
N GLY A 13 7.61 14.19 14.20
CA GLY A 13 6.87 13.54 13.12
C GLY A 13 7.77 12.75 12.18
N ILE A 14 8.91 13.30 11.75
CA ILE A 14 9.88 12.61 10.88
C ILE A 14 10.42 11.36 11.57
N SER A 15 10.86 11.51 12.83
CA SER A 15 11.42 10.40 13.60
C SER A 15 10.42 9.26 13.77
N LEU A 16 9.17 9.62 14.10
CA LEU A 16 8.08 8.65 14.27
C LEU A 16 7.68 8.00 12.95
N THR A 17 7.63 8.76 11.85
CA THR A 17 7.36 8.25 10.50
C THR A 17 8.41 7.23 10.07
N ILE A 18 9.70 7.47 10.38
CA ILE A 18 10.79 6.51 10.06
C ILE A 18 10.61 5.19 10.83
N ILE A 19 10.30 5.26 12.13
CA ILE A 19 10.08 4.07 12.96
C ILE A 19 8.86 3.30 12.45
N PHE A 20 7.77 4.01 12.15
CA PHE A 20 6.55 3.43 11.60
C PHE A 20 6.80 2.78 10.24
N LEU A 21 7.51 3.46 9.34
CA LEU A 21 7.87 2.93 8.03
C LEU A 21 8.71 1.66 8.14
N LYS A 22 9.64 1.58 9.11
CA LYS A 22 10.39 0.34 9.40
C LYS A 22 9.48 -0.77 9.89
N PHE A 23 8.50 -0.47 10.74
CA PHE A 23 7.54 -1.47 11.21
C PHE A 23 6.69 -2.02 10.06
N VAL A 24 6.14 -1.14 9.21
CA VAL A 24 5.37 -1.52 8.01
C VAL A 24 6.24 -2.32 7.04
N SER A 25 7.47 -1.88 6.78
CA SER A 25 8.42 -2.60 5.93
C SER A 25 8.70 -4.01 6.47
N ASN A 26 8.95 -4.15 7.77
CA ASN A 26 9.17 -5.47 8.37
C ASN A 26 7.91 -6.34 8.35
N ALA A 27 6.73 -5.75 8.53
CA ALA A 27 5.46 -6.46 8.43
C ALA A 27 5.22 -6.99 7.00
N ILE A 28 5.63 -6.25 5.98
CA ILE A 28 5.58 -6.66 4.56
C ILE A 28 6.66 -7.69 4.21
N LEU A 29 7.90 -7.50 4.70
CA LEU A 29 9.03 -8.36 4.38
C LEU A 29 8.92 -9.76 5.00
N ARG A 30 8.27 -9.89 6.16
CA ARG A 30 8.02 -11.21 6.81
C ARG A 30 7.30 -12.20 5.90
N PRO A 31 6.07 -11.93 5.39
CA PRO A 31 5.38 -12.84 4.48
C PRO A 31 6.12 -12.98 3.15
N LEU A 32 6.78 -11.92 2.67
CA LEU A 32 7.59 -11.96 1.45
C LEU A 32 8.69 -13.03 1.54
N SER A 33 9.46 -13.01 2.63
CA SER A 33 10.53 -13.99 2.87
C SER A 33 10.02 -15.42 3.10
N GLY A 34 8.80 -15.58 3.63
CA GLY A 34 8.15 -16.89 3.76
C GLY A 34 7.74 -17.46 2.41
N PHE A 35 7.16 -16.61 1.54
CA PHE A 35 6.78 -16.99 0.19
C PHE A 35 8.01 -17.27 -0.70
N GLU A 36 9.07 -16.48 -0.54
CA GLU A 36 10.33 -16.68 -1.25
C GLU A 36 10.93 -18.06 -0.94
N LYS A 37 10.94 -18.45 0.34
CA LYS A 37 11.36 -19.79 0.78
C LYS A 37 10.47 -20.90 0.23
N TYR A 38 9.16 -20.67 0.15
CA TYR A 38 8.23 -21.63 -0.45
C TYR A 38 8.53 -21.87 -1.93
N LEU A 39 8.84 -20.82 -2.69
CA LEU A 39 9.24 -20.94 -4.10
C LEU A 39 10.64 -21.54 -4.28
N GLN A 40 11.57 -21.29 -3.34
CA GLN A 40 12.90 -21.93 -3.33
C GLN A 40 12.80 -23.45 -3.18
N ASN A 41 11.84 -23.94 -2.38
CA ASN A 41 11.59 -25.38 -2.25
C ASN A 41 11.11 -26.04 -3.57
N MET A 42 10.69 -25.27 -4.58
CA MET A 42 10.28 -25.77 -5.90
C MET A 42 11.43 -25.76 -6.93
N GLU A 43 12.70 -25.71 -6.49
CA GLU A 43 13.91 -25.73 -7.34
C GLU A 43 13.96 -24.61 -8.41
N MET A 44 13.31 -23.48 -8.15
CA MET A 44 13.33 -22.34 -9.06
C MET A 44 14.64 -21.55 -8.95
N LYS A 45 15.06 -20.89 -10.04
CA LYS A 45 16.24 -20.00 -10.01
C LYS A 45 15.97 -18.79 -9.11
N GLU A 46 16.94 -18.35 -8.31
CA GLU A 46 16.80 -17.19 -7.42
C GLU A 46 16.30 -15.92 -8.14
N ARG A 47 16.78 -15.68 -9.37
CA ARG A 47 16.32 -14.54 -10.19
C ARG A 47 14.83 -14.63 -10.54
N GLN A 48 14.34 -15.84 -10.82
CA GLN A 48 12.93 -16.06 -11.11
C GLN A 48 12.12 -15.89 -9.83
N ILE A 49 12.54 -16.50 -8.72
CA ILE A 49 11.87 -16.42 -7.42
C ILE A 49 11.67 -14.96 -6.98
N ARG A 50 12.72 -14.13 -7.05
CA ARG A 50 12.62 -12.70 -6.71
C ARG A 50 11.64 -11.98 -7.61
N THR A 51 11.67 -12.27 -8.91
CA THR A 51 10.78 -11.64 -9.89
C THR A 51 9.32 -12.06 -9.67
N TYR A 52 9.03 -13.34 -9.47
CA TYR A 52 7.70 -13.86 -9.19
C TYR A 52 7.15 -13.37 -7.86
N THR A 53 7.98 -13.32 -6.82
CA THR A 53 7.58 -12.81 -5.49
C THR A 53 7.22 -11.34 -5.56
N LEU A 54 8.03 -10.52 -6.24
CA LEU A 54 7.74 -9.09 -6.45
C LEU A 54 6.49 -8.87 -7.30
N LEU A 55 6.34 -9.63 -8.40
CA LEU A 55 5.15 -9.58 -9.26
C LEU A 55 3.90 -9.95 -8.48
N PHE A 56 3.94 -11.05 -7.73
CA PHE A 56 2.82 -11.51 -6.91
C PHE A 56 2.43 -10.46 -5.88
N PHE A 57 3.40 -9.93 -5.12
CA PHE A 57 3.14 -8.90 -4.13
C PHE A 57 2.57 -7.61 -4.75
N LEU A 58 3.09 -7.19 -5.91
CA LEU A 58 2.63 -6.00 -6.61
C LEU A 58 1.21 -6.17 -7.16
N VAL A 59 0.91 -7.32 -7.78
CA VAL A 59 -0.43 -7.63 -8.30
C VAL A 59 -1.43 -7.73 -7.16
N THR A 60 -1.13 -8.51 -6.11
CA THR A 60 -2.00 -8.63 -4.93
C THR A 60 -2.20 -7.29 -4.24
N GLY A 61 -1.14 -6.50 -4.06
CA GLY A 61 -1.21 -5.16 -3.48
C GLY A 61 -2.12 -4.24 -4.30
N LEU A 62 -1.87 -4.12 -5.60
CA LEU A 62 -2.72 -3.31 -6.49
C LEU A 62 -4.17 -3.79 -6.50
N SER A 63 -4.41 -5.10 -6.56
CA SER A 63 -5.76 -5.66 -6.51
C SER A 63 -6.46 -5.31 -5.19
N ILE A 64 -5.79 -5.44 -4.05
CA ILE A 64 -6.39 -5.07 -2.75
C ILE A 64 -6.66 -3.57 -2.69
N PHE A 65 -5.69 -2.72 -3.05
CA PHE A 65 -5.85 -1.28 -2.97
C PHE A 65 -6.85 -0.71 -4.00
N ILE A 66 -7.05 -1.35 -5.15
CA ILE A 66 -7.95 -0.87 -6.20
C ILE A 66 -9.34 -1.51 -6.10
N LEU A 67 -9.46 -2.80 -5.77
CA LEU A 67 -10.74 -3.51 -5.81
C LEU A 67 -11.48 -3.47 -4.46
N LEU A 68 -10.77 -3.35 -3.35
CA LEU A 68 -11.38 -3.35 -2.01
C LEU A 68 -12.12 -2.04 -1.69
N PRO A 69 -11.56 -0.83 -1.95
CA PRO A 69 -12.27 0.41 -1.68
C PRO A 69 -13.60 0.55 -2.44
N PRO A 70 -13.70 0.26 -3.75
CA PRO A 70 -14.97 0.32 -4.47
C PRO A 70 -16.05 -0.59 -3.89
N LEU A 71 -15.67 -1.78 -3.40
CA LEU A 71 -16.61 -2.70 -2.76
C LEU A 71 -17.12 -2.15 -1.42
N LEU A 72 -16.23 -1.52 -0.64
CA LEU A 72 -16.64 -0.85 0.60
C LEU A 72 -17.57 0.33 0.30
N PHE A 73 -17.18 1.22 -0.63
CA PHE A 73 -17.97 2.40 -0.98
C PHE A 73 -19.31 2.06 -1.64
N MET A 74 -19.38 0.96 -2.39
CA MET A 74 -20.65 0.46 -2.92
C MET A 74 -21.62 0.06 -1.81
N HIS A 75 -21.11 -0.47 -0.68
CA HIS A 75 -21.95 -0.86 0.44
C HIS A 75 -22.28 0.30 1.38
N THR A 76 -21.36 1.24 1.60
CA THR A 76 -21.55 2.36 2.53
C THR A 76 -22.27 3.54 1.89
N GLU A 77 -21.89 3.93 0.67
CA GLU A 77 -22.38 5.14 0.00
C GLU A 77 -23.35 4.83 -1.16
N GLY A 78 -23.57 3.55 -1.47
CA GLY A 78 -24.42 3.13 -2.59
C GLY A 78 -23.84 3.48 -3.97
N TRP A 79 -22.56 3.84 -4.05
CA TRP A 79 -21.88 4.15 -5.30
C TRP A 79 -21.82 2.93 -6.21
N THR A 80 -21.85 3.16 -7.52
CA THR A 80 -21.59 2.08 -8.48
C THR A 80 -20.12 1.67 -8.40
N TYR A 81 -19.84 0.40 -8.72
CA TYR A 81 -18.47 -0.13 -8.72
C TYR A 81 -17.50 0.70 -9.58
N LYS A 82 -17.99 1.33 -10.65
CA LYS A 82 -17.20 2.19 -11.53
C LYS A 82 -16.77 3.49 -10.85
N GLU A 83 -17.66 4.12 -10.08
CA GLU A 83 -17.38 5.36 -9.33
C GLU A 83 -16.38 5.09 -8.22
N GLY A 84 -16.57 4.00 -7.45
CA GLY A 84 -15.61 3.59 -6.44
C GLY A 84 -14.22 3.28 -7.01
N LEU A 85 -14.14 2.65 -8.19
CA LEU A 85 -12.88 2.33 -8.85
C LEU A 85 -12.18 3.59 -9.39
N TYR A 86 -12.95 4.54 -9.92
CA TYR A 86 -12.45 5.85 -10.31
C TYR A 86 -11.88 6.60 -9.09
N PHE A 87 -12.62 6.65 -7.98
CA PHE A 87 -12.16 7.29 -6.74
C PHE A 87 -10.88 6.65 -6.18
N ALA A 88 -10.83 5.31 -6.14
CA ALA A 88 -9.64 4.59 -5.68
C ALA A 88 -8.41 4.90 -6.55
N PHE A 89 -8.58 4.93 -7.88
CA PHE A 89 -7.50 5.26 -8.81
C PHE A 89 -6.99 6.70 -8.65
N ILE A 90 -7.89 7.69 -8.59
CA ILE A 90 -7.54 9.11 -8.43
C ILE A 90 -6.87 9.38 -7.08
N SER A 91 -7.30 8.68 -6.02
CA SER A 91 -6.69 8.79 -4.68
C SER A 91 -5.31 8.12 -4.62
N LEU A 92 -5.17 6.90 -5.15
CA LEU A 92 -3.90 6.16 -5.17
C LEU A 92 -2.84 6.81 -6.07
N SER A 93 -3.28 7.41 -7.19
CA SER A 93 -2.40 8.19 -8.08
C SER A 93 -2.07 9.57 -7.52
N THR A 94 -2.63 9.94 -6.36
CA THR A 94 -2.49 11.24 -5.70
C THR A 94 -2.94 12.43 -6.57
N ILE A 95 -3.76 12.18 -7.60
CA ILE A 95 -4.37 13.23 -8.43
C ILE A 95 -5.39 14.03 -7.60
N GLY A 96 -6.21 13.32 -6.82
CA GLY A 96 -7.07 13.90 -5.79
C GLY A 96 -8.04 14.99 -6.29
N PHE A 97 -8.77 14.75 -7.38
CA PHE A 97 -9.72 15.72 -7.95
C PHE A 97 -10.80 16.20 -6.96
N GLY A 98 -11.17 15.38 -5.95
CA GLY A 98 -12.10 15.77 -4.87
C GLY A 98 -13.58 15.83 -5.28
N ASP A 99 -13.90 15.28 -6.44
CA ASP A 99 -15.22 15.14 -7.06
C ASP A 99 -16.08 14.05 -6.40
N TYR A 100 -15.45 13.08 -5.73
CA TYR A 100 -16.08 12.11 -4.83
C TYR A 100 -15.36 12.21 -3.47
N VAL A 101 -16.13 12.36 -2.38
CA VAL A 101 -15.65 12.51 -0.99
C VAL A 101 -16.33 11.51 -0.07
#